data_AF-A0A2K6F515-F1
#
_entry.id   AF-A0A2K6F515-F1
#
_cell.length_a   1.000
_cell.length_b   1.000
_cell.length_c   1.000
_cell.angle_alpha   90.00
_cell.angle_beta   90.00
_cell.angle_gamma   90.00
#
_symmetry.space_group_name_H-M   'P 1'
#
loop_
_entity.id
_entity.type
_entity.pdbx_description
1 polymer ?
#
loop_
_entity_poly.entity_id
_entity_poly.type
_entity_poly.pdbx_seq_one_letter_code
_entity_poly.pdbx_strand_id
1 'polypeptide(L)'
;HLDVSGLNLPCILDIDMFHLLVSLVLAFPALQCQDFSGISLVTGDLHIFHLVTMAHIVQTLLTSCTEENGMDQENSTTEEELAVLSLYKTLHQYTGSALKGMPPGWHLWRIVRAGIMPFLKYSALFVHYLNGVPSPPDIQVSGTSHFEHLCSYLSQPNNLTNLFQENSEIMNFLIESWCHNNEVKRYLEGERDAISYPRESNKLRDLPEDYSNLINQCPKSGGDKSRAPTLCLVCGTLLCSQSYCCQTELEGEDVGACTAHAYSCGSWAVIFLRVRECQVLFLAGKTKGCFYSPPYLDYYGETDQGLRWGNPLHLCKERFKKIQKLWHQHSITEQIGHAQEANQTLVGIDWQHLYLHYQKHKLGFL
;
A
#
# COMPACT_ATOMS: atom_id res chain seq x y z
N HIS A 1 16.64 24.83 -26.87
CA HIS A 1 15.47 25.39 -26.19
C HIS A 1 14.21 24.81 -26.80
N LEU A 2 13.74 23.68 -26.26
CA LEU A 2 12.38 23.21 -26.54
C LEU A 2 11.47 23.98 -25.59
N ASP A 3 10.55 24.76 -26.14
CA ASP A 3 9.57 25.55 -25.40
C ASP A 3 8.48 24.59 -24.89
N VAL A 4 8.57 24.18 -23.61
CA VAL A 4 7.67 23.21 -22.96
C VAL A 4 6.49 23.90 -22.26
N SER A 5 6.28 25.19 -22.55
CA SER A 5 5.33 26.07 -21.84
C SER A 5 3.83 25.72 -21.98
N GLY A 6 3.48 24.63 -22.68
CA GLY A 6 2.09 24.17 -22.85
C GLY A 6 1.85 22.67 -22.64
N LEU A 7 2.87 21.89 -22.28
CA LEU A 7 2.68 20.49 -21.91
C LEU A 7 2.44 20.43 -20.40
N ASN A 8 1.28 19.92 -19.98
CA ASN A 8 1.05 19.49 -18.60
C ASN A 8 2.03 18.35 -18.29
N LEU A 9 3.24 18.72 -17.88
CA LEU A 9 4.28 17.77 -17.46
C LEU A 9 3.75 17.00 -16.24
N PRO A 10 3.87 15.66 -16.23
CA PRO A 10 3.45 14.88 -15.07
C PRO A 10 4.23 15.34 -13.83
N CYS A 11 3.52 15.54 -12.74
CA CYS A 11 4.13 15.88 -11.46
C CYS A 11 4.89 14.66 -10.93
N ILE A 12 6.10 14.87 -10.38
CA ILE A 12 6.91 13.81 -9.79
C ILE A 12 6.17 13.01 -8.70
N LEU A 13 5.19 13.65 -8.04
CA LEU A 13 4.41 13.04 -6.97
C LEU A 13 3.42 11.97 -7.47
N ASP A 14 3.03 12.03 -8.74
CA ASP A 14 2.04 11.12 -9.34
C ASP A 14 2.70 9.93 -10.06
N ILE A 15 4.03 9.89 -10.12
CA ILE A 15 4.79 8.87 -10.84
C ILE A 15 5.10 7.69 -9.91
N ASP A 16 4.67 6.49 -10.30
CA ASP A 16 5.18 5.26 -9.71
C ASP A 16 6.58 4.96 -10.28
N MET A 17 7.60 5.15 -9.45
CA MET A 17 9.01 5.06 -9.88
C MET A 17 9.40 3.64 -10.32
N PHE A 18 8.82 2.60 -9.73
CA PHE A 18 9.10 1.23 -10.17
C PHE A 18 8.47 0.96 -11.54
N HIS A 19 7.24 1.39 -11.76
CA HIS A 19 6.60 1.30 -13.07
C HIS A 19 7.35 2.10 -14.15
N LEU A 20 7.84 3.30 -13.81
CA LEU A 20 8.68 4.11 -14.68
C LEU A 20 9.97 3.36 -15.02
N LEU A 21 10.65 2.76 -14.04
CA LEU A 21 11.86 1.97 -14.26
C LEU A 21 11.61 0.83 -15.25
N VAL A 22 10.59 0.01 -14.99
CA VAL A 22 10.23 -1.12 -15.86
C VAL A 22 9.93 -0.64 -17.28
N SER A 23 9.15 0.43 -17.42
CA SER A 23 8.80 0.99 -18.73
C SER A 23 10.03 1.50 -19.49
N LEU A 24 10.94 2.22 -18.81
CA LEU A 24 12.15 2.75 -19.42
C LEU A 24 13.09 1.62 -19.84
N VAL A 25 13.36 0.65 -18.98
CA VAL A 25 14.25 -0.48 -19.29
C VAL A 25 13.73 -1.30 -20.46
N LEU A 26 12.41 -1.55 -20.54
CA LEU A 26 11.83 -2.31 -21.66
C LEU A 26 11.74 -1.51 -22.96
N ALA A 27 11.59 -0.18 -22.90
CA ALA A 27 11.52 0.69 -24.08
C ALA A 27 12.91 1.11 -24.60
N PHE A 28 13.93 1.13 -23.75
CA PHE A 28 15.25 1.65 -24.08
C PHE A 28 15.92 0.97 -25.29
N PRO A 29 15.87 -0.37 -25.46
CA PRO A 29 16.42 -1.02 -26.66
C PRO A 29 15.78 -0.53 -27.96
N ALA A 30 14.48 -0.24 -27.95
CA ALA A 30 13.76 0.28 -29.10
C ALA A 30 14.18 1.72 -29.45
N LEU A 31 14.55 2.53 -28.45
CA LEU A 31 15.07 3.89 -28.65
C LEU A 31 16.49 3.90 -29.20
N GLN A 32 17.30 2.89 -28.86
CA GLN A 32 18.68 2.77 -29.35
C GLN A 32 18.81 2.04 -30.70
N CYS A 33 17.73 1.45 -31.23
CA CYS A 33 17.72 0.71 -32.49
C CYS A 33 18.84 -0.36 -32.55
N GLN A 34 19.11 -1.03 -31.42
CA GLN A 34 20.11 -2.09 -31.32
C GLN A 34 19.46 -3.47 -31.42
N ASP A 35 20.14 -4.41 -32.10
CA ASP A 35 19.70 -5.80 -32.25
C ASP A 35 19.55 -6.48 -30.87
N PHE A 36 18.42 -7.17 -30.67
CA PHE A 36 17.97 -7.80 -29.42
C PHE A 36 18.85 -8.98 -28.90
N SER A 37 20.14 -9.04 -29.25
CA SER A 37 21.02 -10.14 -28.87
C SER A 37 21.66 -9.92 -27.49
N GLY A 38 20.92 -10.26 -26.43
CA GLY A 38 21.46 -10.47 -25.08
C GLY A 38 21.50 -9.22 -24.20
N ILE A 39 20.49 -9.08 -23.33
CA ILE A 39 20.38 -8.01 -22.33
C ILE A 39 21.32 -8.35 -21.16
N SER A 40 22.61 -8.05 -21.32
CA SER A 40 23.44 -7.67 -20.16
C SER A 40 23.02 -6.25 -19.79
N LEU A 41 23.10 -5.85 -18.51
CA LEU A 41 22.85 -4.47 -18.07
C LEU A 41 23.84 -3.56 -18.80
N VAL A 42 23.47 -3.08 -20.00
CA VAL A 42 24.28 -2.15 -20.79
C VAL A 42 24.37 -0.89 -19.94
N THR A 43 25.47 -0.15 -20.04
CA THR A 43 25.71 1.09 -19.28
C THR A 43 24.48 2.03 -19.25
N GLY A 44 23.63 2.01 -20.29
CA GLY A 44 22.37 2.73 -20.33
C GLY A 44 21.33 2.33 -19.28
N ASP A 45 21.15 1.03 -19.01
CA ASP A 45 20.20 0.54 -18.00
C ASP A 45 20.62 1.00 -16.59
N LEU A 46 21.93 1.06 -16.33
CA LEU A 46 22.47 1.56 -15.07
C LEU A 46 22.19 3.07 -14.89
N HIS A 47 22.34 3.86 -15.95
CA HIS A 47 22.01 5.29 -15.90
C HIS A 47 20.51 5.55 -15.72
N ILE A 48 19.64 4.76 -16.37
CA ILE A 48 18.19 4.80 -16.14
C ILE A 48 17.91 4.48 -14.67
N PHE A 49 18.52 3.43 -14.15
CA PHE A 49 18.36 3.03 -12.77
C PHE A 49 18.78 4.13 -11.80
N HIS A 50 19.94 4.77 -12.02
CA HIS A 50 20.43 5.88 -11.21
C HIS A 50 19.45 7.05 -11.24
N LEU A 51 18.97 7.43 -12.43
CA LEU A 51 18.03 8.54 -12.59
C LEU A 51 16.73 8.30 -11.83
N VAL A 52 16.12 7.11 -11.98
CA VAL A 52 14.88 6.76 -11.30
C VAL A 52 15.08 6.67 -9.79
N THR A 53 16.23 6.14 -9.35
CA THR A 53 16.60 6.07 -7.93
C THR A 53 16.70 7.46 -7.31
N MET A 54 17.40 8.39 -7.98
CA MET A 54 17.50 9.78 -7.53
C MET A 54 16.14 10.49 -7.52
N ALA A 55 15.32 10.29 -8.55
CA ALA A 55 13.96 10.82 -8.60
C ALA A 55 13.10 10.30 -7.44
N HIS A 56 13.21 9.01 -7.10
CA HIS A 56 12.48 8.42 -5.99
C HIS A 56 12.95 8.93 -4.62
N ILE A 57 14.24 9.22 -4.45
CA ILE A 57 14.76 9.88 -3.23
C ILE A 57 14.16 11.28 -3.10
N VAL A 58 14.12 12.07 -4.17
CA VAL A 58 13.50 13.40 -4.16
C VAL A 58 12.00 13.33 -3.86
N GLN A 59 11.28 12.41 -4.52
CA GLN A 59 9.87 12.14 -4.25
C GLN A 59 9.63 11.77 -2.78
N THR A 60 10.52 10.96 -2.19
CA THR A 60 10.43 10.56 -0.79
C THR A 60 10.63 11.75 0.15
N LEU A 61 11.61 12.61 -0.11
CA LEU A 61 11.88 13.79 0.70
C LEU A 61 10.73 14.82 0.62
N LEU A 62 10.16 15.02 -0.56
CA LEU A 62 9.03 15.95 -0.77
C LEU A 62 7.73 15.48 -0.10
N THR A 63 7.54 14.18 0.07
CA THR A 63 6.28 13.59 0.56
C THR A 63 6.36 13.03 1.98
N SER A 64 7.48 13.26 2.65
CA SER A 64 7.71 12.79 4.00
C SER A 64 6.87 13.56 5.02
N CYS A 65 6.09 12.85 5.84
CA CYS A 65 5.30 13.47 6.91
C CYS A 65 6.24 13.90 8.05
N THR A 66 6.26 15.19 8.38
CA THR A 66 7.14 15.78 9.41
C THR A 66 6.58 15.72 10.83
N GLU A 67 5.67 14.78 11.13
CA GLU A 67 5.14 14.62 12.49
C GLU A 67 6.18 13.92 13.39
N GLU A 68 6.83 14.72 14.24
CA GLU A 68 7.85 14.27 15.18
C GLU A 68 7.27 13.36 16.28
N ASN A 69 7.96 12.27 16.55
CA ASN A 69 8.13 11.73 17.90
C ASN A 69 9.63 11.48 18.10
N GLY A 70 10.28 12.44 18.76
CA GLY A 70 11.72 12.51 18.93
C GLY A 70 12.30 11.43 19.83
N MET A 71 13.49 10.96 19.47
CA MET A 71 14.54 10.58 20.41
C MET A 71 15.82 11.20 19.86
N ASP A 72 16.56 11.92 20.71
CA ASP A 72 17.89 12.40 20.37
C ASP A 72 18.81 11.20 20.14
N GLN A 73 19.53 11.20 19.03
CA GLN A 73 20.49 10.14 18.73
C GLN A 73 21.87 10.53 19.27
N GLU A 74 22.44 9.71 20.16
CA GLU A 74 23.80 9.86 20.71
C GLU A 74 24.90 9.29 19.80
N ASN A 75 24.75 9.33 18.46
CA ASN A 75 25.74 8.79 17.52
C ASN A 75 26.46 9.88 16.72
N SER A 76 27.68 9.57 16.28
CA SER A 76 28.45 10.36 15.32
C SER A 76 27.66 10.56 14.01
N THR A 77 27.54 11.81 13.55
CA THR A 77 26.91 12.15 12.27
C THR A 77 27.59 11.43 11.10
N THR A 78 26.80 10.67 10.33
CA THR A 78 27.31 9.88 9.19
C THR A 78 27.38 10.73 7.91
N GLU A 79 28.24 10.39 6.95
CA GLU A 79 28.37 11.12 5.67
C GLU A 79 27.04 11.17 4.89
N GLU A 80 26.25 10.10 4.93
CA GLU A 80 24.92 10.02 4.32
C GLU A 80 23.96 11.06 4.93
N GLU A 81 24.01 11.27 6.25
CA GLU A 81 23.12 12.19 6.96
C GLU A 81 23.40 13.63 6.55
N LEU A 82 24.68 13.98 6.39
CA LEU A 82 25.10 15.30 5.91
C LEU A 82 24.70 15.52 4.45
N ALA A 83 24.84 14.49 3.61
CA ALA A 83 24.50 14.58 2.19
C ALA A 83 22.99 14.70 1.96
N VAL A 84 22.17 13.91 2.68
CA VAL A 84 20.70 14.05 2.61
C VAL A 84 20.25 15.40 3.15
N LEU A 85 20.86 15.89 4.24
CA LEU A 85 20.55 17.21 4.77
C LEU A 85 20.89 18.33 3.75
N SER A 86 22.01 18.20 3.03
CA SER A 86 22.38 19.12 1.95
C SER A 86 21.34 19.10 0.83
N LEU A 87 20.94 17.91 0.37
CA LEU A 87 19.90 17.74 -0.64
C LEU A 87 18.56 18.35 -0.20
N TYR A 88 18.16 18.12 1.05
CA TYR A 88 16.92 18.69 1.59
C TYR A 88 16.96 20.22 1.67
N LYS A 89 18.11 20.81 2.01
CA LYS A 89 18.29 22.28 1.94
C LYS A 89 18.11 22.80 0.51
N THR A 90 18.63 22.10 -0.49
CA THR A 90 18.41 22.45 -1.91
C THR A 90 16.92 22.38 -2.28
N LEU A 91 16.21 21.33 -1.85
CA LEU A 91 14.76 21.24 -2.05
C LEU A 91 14.00 22.40 -1.39
N HIS A 92 14.37 22.74 -0.16
CA HIS A 92 13.79 23.86 0.58
C HIS A 92 14.05 25.21 -0.11
N GLN A 93 15.24 25.40 -0.72
CA GLN A 93 15.53 26.61 -1.49
C GLN A 93 14.61 26.79 -2.70
N TYR A 94 14.34 25.71 -3.46
CA TYR A 94 13.48 25.78 -4.64
C TYR A 94 11.97 25.80 -4.32
N THR A 95 11.56 25.13 -3.24
CA THR A 95 10.15 25.09 -2.82
C THR A 95 9.74 26.26 -1.91
N GLY A 96 10.72 26.99 -1.37
CA GLY A 96 10.50 28.14 -0.50
C GLY A 96 9.75 27.76 0.78
N SER A 97 8.79 28.59 1.17
CA SER A 97 7.99 28.40 2.39
C SER A 97 6.99 27.23 2.32
N ALA A 98 6.83 26.59 1.15
CA ALA A 98 5.89 25.49 0.98
C ALA A 98 6.37 24.22 1.72
N LEU A 99 7.67 23.93 1.67
CA LEU A 99 8.25 22.78 2.40
C LEU A 99 8.51 23.18 3.86
N LYS A 100 7.68 22.67 4.77
CA LYS A 100 7.70 23.06 6.19
C LYS A 100 8.74 22.28 7.00
N GLY A 101 9.47 23.03 7.83
CA GLY A 101 10.41 22.48 8.81
C GLY A 101 11.80 22.19 8.25
N MET A 102 12.74 21.90 9.16
CA MET A 102 14.09 21.44 8.83
C MET A 102 14.43 20.29 9.78
N PRO A 103 14.00 19.05 9.46
CA PRO A 103 14.31 17.90 10.29
C PRO A 103 15.82 17.65 10.35
N PRO A 104 16.33 17.04 11.43
CA PRO A 104 17.74 16.68 11.53
C PRO A 104 18.11 15.62 10.48
N GLY A 105 19.38 15.63 10.03
CA GLY A 105 19.86 14.77 8.94
C GLY A 105 19.64 13.27 9.16
N TRP A 106 19.79 12.79 10.40
CA TRP A 106 19.53 11.39 10.76
C TRP A 106 18.09 10.97 10.49
N HIS A 107 17.13 11.86 10.74
CA HIS A 107 15.70 11.59 10.54
C HIS A 107 15.37 11.52 9.06
N LEU A 108 15.91 12.47 8.28
CA LEU A 108 15.79 12.48 6.83
C LEU A 108 16.40 11.22 6.21
N TRP A 109 17.59 10.81 6.66
CA TRP A 109 18.22 9.58 6.17
C TRP A 109 17.40 8.34 6.50
N ARG A 110 16.82 8.25 7.71
CA ARG A 110 15.91 7.17 8.09
C ARG A 110 14.68 7.10 7.18
N ILE A 111 14.09 8.25 6.86
CA ILE A 111 12.96 8.36 5.93
C ILE A 111 13.36 7.89 4.53
N VAL A 112 14.47 8.41 3.99
CA VAL A 112 14.97 8.03 2.65
C VAL A 112 15.23 6.53 2.58
N ARG A 113 15.92 5.97 3.57
CA ARG A 113 16.24 4.54 3.63
C ARG A 113 14.98 3.69 3.73
N ALA A 114 13.98 4.10 4.51
CA ALA A 114 12.70 3.41 4.59
C ALA A 114 11.90 3.53 3.27
N GLY A 115 11.92 4.70 2.63
CA GLY A 115 11.13 5.00 1.43
C GLY A 115 11.64 4.28 0.19
N ILE A 116 12.97 4.21 0.04
CA ILE A 116 13.60 3.57 -1.11
C ILE A 116 13.66 2.03 -1.00
N MET A 117 13.56 1.48 0.20
CA MET A 117 13.73 0.05 0.45
C MET A 117 12.76 -0.83 -0.37
N PRO A 118 11.44 -0.56 -0.44
CA PRO A 118 10.53 -1.31 -1.29
C PRO A 118 10.94 -1.23 -2.77
N PHE A 119 11.28 -0.03 -3.27
CA PHE A 119 11.74 0.16 -4.64
C PHE A 119 12.96 -0.71 -4.96
N LEU A 120 13.99 -0.73 -4.10
CA LEU A 120 15.18 -1.58 -4.30
C LEU A 120 14.83 -3.08 -4.30
N LYS A 121 13.92 -3.53 -3.44
CA LYS A 121 13.47 -4.94 -3.42
C LYS A 121 12.76 -5.34 -4.70
N TYR A 122 11.84 -4.52 -5.19
CA TYR A 122 11.13 -4.78 -6.44
C TYR A 122 12.08 -4.70 -7.64
N SER A 123 12.98 -3.74 -7.66
CA SER A 123 14.05 -3.61 -8.65
C SER A 123 14.96 -4.84 -8.68
N ALA A 124 15.37 -5.37 -7.54
CA ALA A 124 16.17 -6.59 -7.47
C ALA A 124 15.41 -7.80 -8.02
N LEU A 125 14.12 -7.95 -7.70
CA LEU A 125 13.29 -9.00 -8.29
C LEU A 125 13.15 -8.82 -9.81
N PHE A 126 12.93 -7.60 -10.28
CA PHE A 126 12.82 -7.30 -11.71
C PHE A 126 14.10 -7.68 -12.46
N VAL A 127 15.26 -7.23 -11.97
CA VAL A 127 16.57 -7.55 -12.56
C VAL A 127 16.87 -9.05 -12.49
N HIS A 128 16.49 -9.73 -11.40
CA HIS A 128 16.63 -11.19 -11.27
C HIS A 128 15.88 -11.92 -12.39
N TYR A 129 14.63 -11.56 -12.65
CA TYR A 129 13.82 -12.20 -13.70
C TYR A 129 14.23 -11.76 -15.10
N LEU A 130 14.71 -10.52 -15.28
CA LEU A 130 15.12 -9.99 -16.58
C LEU A 130 16.46 -10.61 -17.04
N ASN A 131 17.45 -10.67 -16.14
CA ASN A 131 18.82 -11.06 -16.48
C ASN A 131 19.17 -12.50 -16.05
N GLY A 132 18.29 -13.18 -15.29
CA GLY A 132 18.51 -14.53 -14.78
C GLY A 132 19.62 -14.63 -13.72
N VAL A 133 20.11 -13.49 -13.18
CA VAL A 133 21.19 -13.48 -12.18
C VAL A 133 20.63 -13.95 -10.85
N PRO A 134 21.09 -15.09 -10.29
CA PRO A 134 20.53 -15.63 -9.05
C PRO A 134 20.68 -14.64 -7.89
N SER A 135 19.67 -14.60 -7.01
CA SER A 135 19.76 -13.80 -5.78
C SER A 135 20.98 -14.24 -4.97
N PRO A 136 21.81 -13.30 -4.47
CA PRO A 136 22.89 -13.62 -3.54
C PRO A 136 22.35 -14.39 -2.33
N PRO A 137 23.05 -15.43 -1.86
CA PRO A 137 22.62 -16.23 -0.70
C PRO A 137 22.50 -15.36 0.58
N ASP A 138 23.26 -14.27 0.66
CA ASP A 138 23.32 -13.35 1.81
C ASP A 138 22.03 -12.54 2.01
N ILE A 139 21.19 -12.38 0.97
CA ILE A 139 19.88 -11.69 1.07
C ILE A 139 18.86 -12.51 1.87
N GLN A 140 19.07 -13.83 1.99
CA GLN A 140 18.15 -14.74 2.69
C GLN A 140 18.46 -14.85 4.20
N VAL A 141 19.60 -14.31 4.66
CA VAL A 141 20.03 -14.41 6.06
C VAL A 141 19.40 -13.28 6.88
N SER A 142 18.56 -13.64 7.85
CA SER A 142 17.92 -12.69 8.76
C SER A 142 18.98 -12.10 9.72
N GLY A 143 19.45 -10.88 9.46
CA GLY A 143 20.29 -10.14 10.43
C GLY A 143 21.40 -9.27 9.84
N THR A 144 21.73 -9.39 8.55
CA THR A 144 22.67 -8.49 7.86
C THR A 144 21.96 -7.28 7.27
N SER A 145 22.71 -6.22 6.95
CA SER A 145 22.21 -4.98 6.32
C SER A 145 21.60 -5.27 4.94
N HIS A 146 20.32 -5.69 4.91
CA HIS A 146 19.57 -5.97 3.68
C HIS A 146 19.70 -4.84 2.63
N PHE A 147 19.88 -3.60 3.08
CA PHE A 147 20.10 -2.44 2.24
C PHE A 147 21.39 -2.52 1.40
N GLU A 148 22.53 -2.81 2.03
CA GLU A 148 23.84 -2.84 1.37
C GLU A 148 23.93 -4.00 0.37
N HIS A 149 23.35 -5.15 0.71
CA HIS A 149 23.30 -6.31 -0.18
C HIS A 149 22.44 -6.03 -1.43
N LEU A 150 21.32 -5.32 -1.27
CA LEU A 150 20.49 -4.89 -2.40
C LEU A 150 21.22 -3.86 -3.27
N CYS A 151 21.91 -2.90 -2.66
CA CYS A 151 22.69 -1.91 -3.41
C CYS A 151 23.79 -2.59 -4.22
N SER A 152 24.56 -3.48 -3.59
CA SER A 152 25.60 -4.28 -4.25
C SER A 152 25.04 -5.12 -5.41
N TYR A 153 23.92 -5.83 -5.20
CA TYR A 153 23.27 -6.63 -6.24
C TYR A 153 22.81 -5.78 -7.44
N LEU A 154 22.32 -4.58 -7.17
CA LEU A 154 21.85 -3.63 -8.19
C LEU A 154 22.97 -2.75 -8.77
N SER A 155 24.24 -3.05 -8.45
CA SER A 155 25.40 -2.24 -8.84
C SER A 155 25.26 -0.76 -8.46
N GLN A 156 24.58 -0.48 -7.34
CA GLN A 156 24.43 0.86 -6.77
C GLN A 156 25.56 1.16 -5.78
N PRO A 157 25.96 2.44 -5.63
CA PRO A 157 26.86 2.81 -4.55
C PRO A 157 26.19 2.52 -3.20
N ASN A 158 26.95 2.01 -2.23
CA ASN A 158 26.45 1.77 -0.88
C ASN A 158 25.89 3.05 -0.24
N ASN A 159 26.49 4.20 -0.60
CA ASN A 159 25.95 5.52 -0.32
C ASN A 159 25.24 6.07 -1.57
N LEU A 160 23.90 5.97 -1.59
CA LEU A 160 23.06 6.47 -2.69
C LEU A 160 23.16 7.98 -2.91
N THR A 161 23.64 8.74 -1.92
CA THR A 161 23.80 10.19 -2.08
C THR A 161 24.96 10.55 -3.02
N ASN A 162 25.91 9.63 -3.23
CA ASN A 162 26.99 9.81 -4.21
C ASN A 162 26.45 9.98 -5.63
N LEU A 163 25.29 9.39 -5.95
CA LEU A 163 24.64 9.55 -7.25
C LEU A 163 24.36 11.03 -7.58
N PHE A 164 24.02 11.83 -6.56
CA PHE A 164 23.79 13.27 -6.69
C PHE A 164 25.08 14.08 -6.84
N GLN A 165 26.19 13.60 -6.28
CA GLN A 165 27.49 14.26 -6.39
C GLN A 165 28.08 14.06 -7.79
N GLU A 166 28.04 12.82 -8.30
CA GLU A 166 28.55 12.46 -9.63
C GLU A 166 27.79 13.16 -10.77
N ASN A 167 26.49 13.45 -10.57
CA ASN A 167 25.61 14.03 -11.60
C ASN A 167 25.03 15.40 -11.21
N SER A 168 25.78 16.17 -10.41
CA SER A 168 25.27 17.37 -9.72
C SER A 168 24.62 18.43 -10.63
N GLU A 169 25.20 18.74 -11.79
CA GLU A 169 24.65 19.76 -12.71
C GLU A 169 23.25 19.38 -13.24
N ILE A 170 23.14 18.17 -13.79
CA ILE A 170 21.88 17.65 -14.34
C ILE A 170 20.84 17.49 -13.23
N MET A 171 21.26 16.98 -12.07
CA MET A 171 20.35 16.77 -10.94
C MET A 171 19.83 18.07 -10.35
N ASN A 172 20.65 19.12 -10.24
CA ASN A 172 20.17 20.42 -9.80
C ASN A 172 19.10 21.00 -10.74
N PHE A 173 19.28 20.86 -12.05
CA PHE A 173 18.29 21.27 -13.04
C PHE A 173 16.98 20.47 -12.93
N LEU A 174 17.06 19.15 -12.75
CA LEU A 174 15.88 18.30 -12.58
C LEU A 174 15.14 18.60 -11.27
N ILE A 175 15.88 18.76 -10.18
CA ILE A 175 15.34 19.12 -8.87
C ILE A 175 14.62 20.46 -8.95
N GLU A 176 15.25 21.46 -9.58
CA GLU A 176 14.64 22.77 -9.81
C GLU A 176 13.33 22.63 -10.59
N SER A 177 13.34 21.90 -11.71
CA SER A 177 12.15 21.68 -12.55
C SER A 177 11.02 20.98 -11.79
N TRP A 178 11.33 19.93 -11.01
CA TRP A 178 10.34 19.22 -10.21
C TRP A 178 9.76 20.10 -9.09
N CYS A 179 10.58 20.88 -8.40
CA CYS A 179 10.14 21.75 -7.32
C CYS A 179 9.28 22.93 -7.80
N HIS A 180 9.53 23.45 -9.01
CA HIS A 180 8.75 24.53 -9.62
C HIS A 180 7.41 24.07 -10.22
N ASN A 181 7.14 22.76 -10.24
CA ASN A 181 5.84 22.26 -10.70
C ASN A 181 4.73 22.69 -9.72
N ASN A 182 3.72 23.40 -10.22
CA ASN A 182 2.60 23.92 -9.42
C ASN A 182 1.91 22.85 -8.57
N GLU A 183 1.80 21.62 -9.08
CA GLU A 183 1.17 20.53 -8.35
C GLU A 183 2.02 20.14 -7.13
N VAL A 184 3.36 20.16 -7.19
CA VAL A 184 4.21 19.94 -5.99
C VAL A 184 3.92 21.00 -4.93
N LYS A 185 3.82 22.26 -5.34
CA LYS A 185 3.53 23.37 -4.43
C LYS A 185 2.17 23.23 -3.76
N ARG A 186 1.11 22.93 -4.53
CA ARG A 186 -0.24 22.67 -4.01
C ARG A 186 -0.26 21.53 -2.99
N TYR A 187 0.53 20.47 -3.21
CA TYR A 187 0.63 19.37 -2.25
C TYR A 187 1.29 19.82 -0.94
N LEU A 188 2.43 20.51 -1.03
CA LEU A 188 3.16 21.02 0.12
C LEU A 188 2.36 22.06 0.93
N GLU A 189 1.51 22.83 0.27
CA GLU A 189 0.59 23.80 0.89
C GLU A 189 -0.67 23.14 1.50
N GLY A 190 -0.90 21.84 1.23
CA GLY A 190 -2.06 21.08 1.72
C GLY A 190 -3.33 21.29 0.89
N GLU A 191 -3.21 21.81 -0.34
CA GLU A 191 -4.32 22.03 -1.27
C GLU A 191 -4.65 20.79 -2.14
N ARG A 192 -3.78 19.77 -2.12
CA ARG A 192 -4.02 18.47 -2.76
C ARG A 192 -3.38 17.34 -1.96
N ASP A 193 -3.91 16.15 -2.16
CA ASP A 193 -3.32 14.91 -1.66
C ASP A 193 -2.34 14.31 -2.69
N ALA A 194 -1.35 13.60 -2.19
CA ALA A 194 -0.45 12.76 -2.98
C ALA A 194 -0.01 11.55 -2.13
N ILE A 195 0.57 10.55 -2.77
CA ILE A 195 1.07 9.36 -2.07
C ILE A 195 2.30 9.74 -1.23
N SER A 196 2.23 9.49 0.08
CA SER A 196 3.35 9.72 0.99
C SER A 196 4.35 8.58 1.02
N TYR A 197 5.61 8.93 1.27
CA TYR A 197 6.71 7.98 1.43
C TYR A 197 7.47 8.24 2.74
N PRO A 198 7.97 7.21 3.44
CA PRO A 198 7.85 5.78 3.11
C PRO A 198 6.42 5.26 3.15
N ARG A 199 6.06 4.42 2.18
CA ARG A 199 4.75 3.74 2.17
C ARG A 199 4.69 2.77 3.33
N GLU A 200 3.65 2.87 4.14
CA GLU A 200 3.35 1.82 5.11
C GLU A 200 2.96 0.54 4.38
N SER A 201 3.38 -0.60 4.94
CA SER A 201 2.92 -1.90 4.43
C SER A 201 1.40 -1.98 4.53
N ASN A 202 0.73 -2.38 3.45
CA ASN A 202 -0.72 -2.62 3.41
C ASN A 202 -1.12 -3.68 4.45
N LYS A 203 -1.46 -3.26 5.66
CA LYS A 203 -1.89 -4.13 6.75
C LYS A 203 -3.39 -3.94 7.00
N LEU A 204 -4.05 -5.01 7.41
CA LEU A 204 -5.39 -4.91 7.94
C LEU A 204 -5.34 -4.21 9.30
N ARG A 205 -6.39 -3.44 9.60
CA ARG A 205 -6.58 -2.76 10.88
C ARG A 205 -6.45 -3.74 12.04
N ASP A 206 -5.69 -3.36 13.05
CA ASP A 206 -5.58 -4.14 14.28
C ASP A 206 -6.95 -4.26 14.97
N LEU A 207 -7.24 -5.50 15.37
CA LEU A 207 -8.49 -5.85 16.03
C LEU A 207 -8.29 -5.89 17.55
N PRO A 208 -9.30 -5.48 18.35
CA PRO A 208 -9.19 -5.53 19.80
C PRO A 208 -9.18 -6.99 20.29
N GLU A 209 -8.46 -7.24 21.39
CA GLU A 209 -8.37 -8.56 22.01
C GLU A 209 -9.74 -9.07 22.47
N ASP A 210 -10.55 -8.22 23.13
CA ASP A 210 -11.92 -8.55 23.53
C ASP A 210 -12.94 -8.13 22.46
N TYR A 211 -13.74 -9.09 21.98
CA TYR A 211 -14.76 -8.88 20.96
C TYR A 211 -15.85 -7.87 21.39
N SER A 212 -16.12 -7.78 22.69
CA SER A 212 -17.12 -6.87 23.26
C SER A 212 -16.83 -5.40 22.90
N ASN A 213 -15.56 -5.06 22.71
CA ASN A 213 -15.15 -3.72 22.27
C ASN A 213 -15.68 -3.38 20.87
N LEU A 214 -15.73 -4.35 19.94
CA LEU A 214 -16.31 -4.15 18.61
C LEU A 214 -17.82 -3.96 18.68
N ILE A 215 -18.50 -4.74 19.53
CA ILE A 215 -19.95 -4.64 19.74
C ILE A 215 -20.31 -3.24 20.29
N ASN A 216 -19.54 -2.75 21.27
CA ASN A 216 -19.77 -1.46 21.91
C ASN A 216 -19.49 -0.27 20.99
N GLN A 217 -18.63 -0.42 19.98
CA GLN A 217 -18.38 0.59 18.95
C GLN A 217 -19.52 0.69 17.93
N CYS A 218 -20.41 -0.31 17.87
CA CYS A 218 -21.53 -0.28 16.94
C CYS A 218 -22.63 0.69 17.43
N PRO A 219 -23.29 1.44 16.53
CA PRO A 219 -24.41 2.30 16.90
C PRO A 219 -25.51 1.50 17.63
N LYS A 220 -25.82 1.90 18.87
CA LYS A 220 -26.97 1.38 19.62
C LYS A 220 -28.24 1.79 18.88
N SER A 221 -28.85 0.83 18.17
CA SER A 221 -29.95 1.09 17.26
C SER A 221 -31.14 1.66 18.02
N GLY A 222 -31.51 2.91 17.77
CA GLY A 222 -32.83 3.41 18.11
C GLY A 222 -33.85 2.76 17.16
N GLY A 223 -34.81 2.03 17.72
CA GLY A 223 -36.09 1.66 17.09
C GLY A 223 -36.08 0.62 15.96
N ASP A 224 -35.05 0.52 15.13
CA ASP A 224 -35.09 -0.34 13.95
C ASP A 224 -34.10 -1.51 14.03
N LYS A 225 -34.62 -2.73 13.95
CA LYS A 225 -33.91 -4.01 14.13
C LYS A 225 -32.97 -4.35 12.96
N SER A 226 -32.71 -3.41 12.06
CA SER A 226 -32.09 -3.70 10.77
C SER A 226 -30.86 -2.84 10.51
N ARG A 227 -29.83 -3.00 11.33
CA ARG A 227 -28.47 -2.58 10.95
C ARG A 227 -27.54 -3.73 11.27
N ALA A 228 -27.03 -4.41 10.24
CA ALA A 228 -25.98 -5.41 10.36
C ALA A 228 -24.63 -4.68 10.28
N PRO A 229 -24.07 -4.18 11.41
CA PRO A 229 -22.84 -3.41 11.41
C PRO A 229 -21.69 -4.28 10.91
N THR A 230 -20.96 -3.73 9.95
CA THR A 230 -19.94 -4.44 9.20
C THR A 230 -18.70 -3.57 9.13
N LEU A 231 -17.61 -4.03 9.73
CA LEU A 231 -16.34 -3.33 9.82
C LEU A 231 -15.47 -3.66 8.60
N CYS A 232 -15.04 -2.65 7.85
CA CYS A 232 -13.99 -2.81 6.85
C CYS A 232 -12.65 -3.05 7.55
N LEU A 233 -12.01 -4.19 7.30
CA LEU A 233 -10.69 -4.50 7.88
C LEU A 233 -9.55 -3.77 7.19
N VAL A 234 -9.79 -3.14 6.04
CA VAL A 234 -8.78 -2.36 5.30
C VAL A 234 -8.67 -0.96 5.88
N CYS A 235 -9.76 -0.20 5.95
CA CYS A 235 -9.75 1.20 6.40
C CYS A 235 -10.39 1.44 7.78
N GLY A 236 -11.06 0.44 8.37
CA GLY A 236 -11.71 0.58 9.67
C GLY A 236 -13.10 1.22 9.68
N THR A 237 -13.66 1.56 8.52
CA THR A 237 -15.00 2.17 8.42
C THR A 237 -16.10 1.16 8.81
N LEU A 238 -17.08 1.58 9.61
CA LEU A 238 -18.28 0.80 9.94
C LEU A 238 -19.41 1.10 8.95
N LEU A 239 -19.97 0.05 8.34
CA LEU A 239 -20.97 0.11 7.28
C LEU A 239 -22.20 -0.78 7.61
N CYS A 240 -23.30 -0.57 6.88
CA CYS A 240 -24.44 -1.49 6.86
C CYS A 240 -24.22 -2.54 5.78
N SER A 241 -24.17 -3.83 6.12
CA SER A 241 -24.16 -4.90 5.09
C SER A 241 -25.53 -5.27 4.55
N GLN A 242 -26.61 -4.67 5.07
CA GLN A 242 -27.97 -4.95 4.57
C GLN A 242 -28.31 -4.10 3.36
N SER A 243 -28.93 -4.74 2.38
CA SER A 243 -29.08 -4.21 1.03
C SER A 243 -30.08 -3.08 0.87
N TYR A 244 -31.08 -2.95 1.75
CA TYR A 244 -32.20 -1.98 1.61
C TYR A 244 -32.06 -0.76 2.53
N CYS A 245 -31.02 -0.78 3.37
CA CYS A 245 -30.78 0.12 4.49
C CYS A 245 -29.93 1.34 4.10
N CYS A 246 -28.96 1.14 3.20
CA CYS A 246 -27.97 2.12 2.79
C CYS A 246 -27.51 1.83 1.34
N GLN A 247 -28.42 1.95 0.36
CA GLN A 247 -28.05 1.81 -1.04
C GLN A 247 -27.38 3.08 -1.54
N THR A 248 -26.44 2.91 -2.47
CA THR A 248 -25.77 3.99 -3.17
C THR A 248 -25.74 3.64 -4.65
N GLU A 249 -25.94 4.64 -5.51
CA GLU A 249 -25.80 4.47 -6.95
C GLU A 249 -24.31 4.38 -7.33
N LEU A 250 -23.94 3.30 -8.02
CA LEU A 250 -22.59 3.09 -8.56
C LEU A 250 -22.72 2.67 -10.02
N GLU A 251 -22.16 3.47 -10.92
CA GLU A 251 -22.23 3.22 -12.38
C GLU A 251 -23.67 3.06 -12.91
N GLY A 252 -24.65 3.77 -12.33
CA GLY A 252 -26.06 3.71 -12.73
C GLY A 252 -26.84 2.52 -12.15
N GLU A 253 -26.23 1.72 -11.26
CA GLU A 253 -26.87 0.62 -10.54
C GLU A 253 -26.93 0.91 -9.04
N ASP A 254 -28.05 0.62 -8.38
CA ASP A 254 -28.14 0.67 -6.93
C ASP A 254 -27.36 -0.49 -6.32
N VAL A 255 -26.35 -0.21 -5.49
CA VAL A 255 -25.56 -1.23 -4.79
C VAL A 255 -25.60 -1.01 -3.28
N GLY A 256 -25.41 -2.07 -2.50
CA GLY A 256 -25.30 -1.93 -1.04
C GLY A 256 -24.04 -1.17 -0.62
N ALA A 257 -24.07 -0.53 0.56
CA ALA A 257 -22.95 0.24 1.10
C ALA A 257 -21.61 -0.51 1.15
N CYS A 258 -21.60 -1.81 1.45
CA CYS A 258 -20.36 -2.61 1.42
C CYS A 258 -19.76 -2.74 0.01
N THR A 259 -20.60 -2.89 -1.02
CA THR A 259 -20.17 -3.01 -2.41
C THR A 259 -19.68 -1.66 -2.95
N ALA A 260 -20.40 -0.58 -2.66
CA ALA A 260 -19.94 0.78 -2.98
C ALA A 260 -18.61 1.10 -2.29
N HIS A 261 -18.45 0.70 -1.02
CA HIS A 261 -17.19 0.89 -0.31
C HIS A 261 -16.06 0.00 -0.86
N ALA A 262 -16.37 -1.21 -1.31
CA ALA A 262 -15.37 -2.09 -1.92
C ALA A 262 -14.76 -1.47 -3.19
N TYR A 263 -15.57 -0.74 -3.97
CA TYR A 263 -15.10 0.04 -5.12
C TYR A 263 -14.04 1.07 -4.73
N SER A 264 -14.32 1.91 -3.74
CA SER A 264 -13.46 3.04 -3.39
C SER A 264 -12.31 2.70 -2.43
N CYS A 265 -12.44 1.68 -1.58
CA CYS A 265 -11.47 1.38 -0.51
C CYS A 265 -10.45 0.30 -0.89
N GLY A 266 -10.86 -0.71 -1.66
CA GLY A 266 -10.03 -1.90 -1.92
C GLY A 266 -9.91 -2.25 -3.39
N SER A 267 -10.22 -1.30 -4.29
CA SER A 267 -10.23 -1.53 -5.74
C SER A 267 -11.00 -2.80 -6.10
N TRP A 268 -12.23 -2.89 -5.59
CA TRP A 268 -13.16 -4.02 -5.68
C TRP A 268 -12.93 -5.22 -4.77
N ALA A 269 -11.79 -5.35 -4.07
CA ALA A 269 -11.53 -6.47 -3.16
C ALA A 269 -11.40 -5.99 -1.72
N VAL A 270 -12.32 -6.38 -0.84
CA VAL A 270 -12.31 -5.96 0.58
C VAL A 270 -12.68 -7.11 1.51
N ILE A 271 -12.03 -7.11 2.67
CA ILE A 271 -12.36 -7.98 3.81
C ILE A 271 -13.19 -7.19 4.82
N PHE A 272 -14.34 -7.75 5.17
CA PHE A 272 -15.25 -7.22 6.16
C PHE A 272 -15.39 -8.16 7.35
N LEU A 273 -15.65 -7.59 8.54
CA LEU A 273 -16.09 -8.32 9.72
C LEU A 273 -17.51 -7.91 10.09
N ARG A 274 -18.46 -8.83 9.98
CA ARG A 274 -19.85 -8.65 10.39
C ARG A 274 -19.92 -8.80 11.91
N VAL A 275 -20.14 -7.69 12.61
CA VAL A 275 -19.91 -7.60 14.07
C VAL A 275 -21.01 -8.28 14.88
N ARG A 276 -22.25 -8.34 14.39
CA ARG A 276 -23.33 -9.05 15.12
C ARG A 276 -23.33 -10.54 14.83
N GLU A 277 -22.77 -10.95 13.69
CA GLU A 277 -22.73 -12.33 13.26
C GLU A 277 -21.42 -13.04 13.57
N CYS A 278 -20.41 -12.32 14.07
CA CYS A 278 -19.06 -12.83 14.27
C CYS A 278 -18.60 -13.64 13.05
N GLN A 279 -18.62 -13.00 11.88
CA GLN A 279 -18.33 -13.66 10.62
C GLN A 279 -17.56 -12.75 9.70
N VAL A 280 -16.51 -13.28 9.07
CA VAL A 280 -15.75 -12.54 8.07
C VAL A 280 -16.42 -12.71 6.71
N LEU A 281 -16.47 -11.63 5.94
CA LEU A 281 -17.04 -11.57 4.60
C LEU A 281 -15.96 -11.07 3.65
N PHE A 282 -15.64 -11.87 2.65
CA PHE A 282 -14.83 -11.45 1.52
C PHE A 282 -15.76 -10.99 0.40
N LEU A 283 -15.51 -9.81 -0.15
CA LEU A 283 -16.17 -9.30 -1.34
C LEU A 283 -15.14 -9.00 -2.43
N ALA A 284 -15.43 -9.43 -3.65
CA ALA A 284 -14.65 -9.15 -4.84
C ALA A 284 -15.56 -8.77 -6.02
N GLY A 285 -15.34 -7.57 -6.57
CA GLY A 285 -16.21 -7.04 -7.63
C GLY A 285 -17.62 -6.75 -7.12
N LYS A 286 -18.56 -6.69 -8.06
CA LYS A 286 -19.98 -6.45 -7.73
C LYS A 286 -20.67 -7.72 -7.19
N THR A 287 -20.34 -8.88 -7.75
CA THR A 287 -21.18 -10.09 -7.65
C THR A 287 -20.51 -11.29 -7.00
N LYS A 288 -19.28 -11.16 -6.48
CA LYS A 288 -18.59 -12.30 -5.86
C LYS A 288 -18.30 -12.03 -4.39
N GLY A 289 -18.51 -13.07 -3.60
CA GLY A 289 -18.15 -13.06 -2.20
C GLY A 289 -18.18 -14.45 -1.59
N CYS A 290 -17.64 -14.55 -0.38
CA CYS A 290 -17.76 -15.74 0.44
C CYS A 290 -17.68 -15.39 1.93
N PHE A 291 -18.22 -16.26 2.76
CA PHE A 291 -18.04 -16.18 4.21
C PHE A 291 -16.79 -16.93 4.63
N TYR A 292 -16.09 -16.37 5.63
CA TYR A 292 -14.89 -16.93 6.20
C TYR A 292 -15.00 -16.94 7.73
N SER A 293 -14.33 -17.90 8.38
CA SER A 293 -14.36 -18.03 9.83
C SER A 293 -13.74 -16.81 10.51
N PRO A 294 -14.36 -16.26 11.58
CA PRO A 294 -13.83 -15.10 12.27
C PRO A 294 -12.50 -15.41 12.96
N PRO A 295 -11.65 -14.40 13.21
CA PRO A 295 -10.43 -14.55 14.00
C PRO A 295 -10.71 -14.50 15.51
N TYR A 296 -11.94 -14.78 15.96
CA TYR A 296 -12.35 -14.72 17.36
C TYR A 296 -12.82 -16.09 17.84
N LEU A 297 -12.36 -16.49 19.01
CA LEU A 297 -12.65 -17.78 19.63
C LEU A 297 -13.09 -17.61 21.07
N ASP A 298 -13.88 -18.54 21.59
CA ASP A 298 -14.14 -18.65 23.01
C ASP A 298 -13.01 -19.40 23.73
N TYR A 299 -13.13 -19.61 25.04
CA TYR A 299 -12.15 -20.33 25.85
C TYR A 299 -11.92 -21.79 25.40
N TYR A 300 -12.88 -22.38 24.70
CA TYR A 300 -12.80 -23.75 24.18
C TYR A 300 -12.20 -23.82 22.76
N GLY A 301 -11.89 -22.66 22.15
CA GLY A 301 -11.32 -22.59 20.81
C GLY A 301 -12.37 -22.64 19.70
N GLU A 302 -13.64 -22.50 20.04
CA GLU A 302 -14.77 -22.51 19.10
C GLU A 302 -15.19 -21.11 18.68
N THR A 303 -15.78 -20.99 17.49
CA THR A 303 -16.34 -19.73 16.97
C THR A 303 -17.81 -19.63 17.34
N ASP A 304 -18.26 -18.51 17.92
CA ASP A 304 -19.68 -18.26 18.19
C ASP A 304 -20.34 -17.48 17.03
N GLN A 305 -20.68 -18.19 15.95
CA GLN A 305 -21.36 -17.60 14.80
C GLN A 305 -22.77 -17.13 15.15
N GLY A 306 -23.02 -15.83 14.96
CA GLY A 306 -24.28 -15.21 15.34
C GLY A 306 -24.38 -14.86 16.82
N LEU A 307 -23.29 -14.99 17.60
CA LEU A 307 -23.26 -14.69 19.04
C LEU A 307 -24.41 -15.38 19.80
N ARG A 308 -24.67 -16.65 19.48
CA ARG A 308 -25.83 -17.39 19.97
C ARG A 308 -25.64 -17.86 21.41
N TRP A 309 -24.40 -18.18 21.77
CA TRP A 309 -24.08 -18.70 23.11
C TRP A 309 -23.75 -17.58 24.09
N GLY A 310 -23.27 -16.44 23.59
CA GLY A 310 -22.94 -15.29 24.44
C GLY A 310 -21.66 -15.49 25.25
N ASN A 311 -20.82 -16.46 24.83
CA ASN A 311 -19.52 -16.68 25.43
C ASN A 311 -18.60 -15.49 25.15
N PRO A 312 -17.76 -15.07 26.11
CA PRO A 312 -16.71 -14.10 25.84
C PRO A 312 -15.77 -14.61 24.74
N LEU A 313 -15.58 -13.79 23.70
CA LEU A 313 -14.72 -14.10 22.56
C LEU A 313 -13.44 -13.27 22.60
N HIS A 314 -12.31 -13.91 22.32
CA HIS A 314 -11.00 -13.29 22.27
C HIS A 314 -10.34 -13.44 20.90
N LEU A 315 -9.49 -12.48 20.54
CA LEU A 315 -8.78 -12.47 19.26
C LEU A 315 -7.74 -13.60 19.21
N CYS A 316 -7.92 -14.53 18.28
CA CYS A 316 -6.90 -15.51 17.93
C CYS A 316 -5.93 -14.89 16.90
N LYS A 317 -4.77 -14.44 17.38
CA LYS A 317 -3.71 -13.81 16.54
C LYS A 317 -3.29 -14.67 15.36
N GLU A 318 -3.23 -15.99 15.54
CA GLU A 318 -2.87 -16.92 14.46
C GLU A 318 -3.91 -16.93 13.33
N ARG A 319 -5.20 -16.93 13.68
CA ARG A 319 -6.29 -16.85 12.68
C ARG A 319 -6.30 -15.49 11.99
N PHE A 320 -6.09 -14.41 12.74
CA PHE A 320 -6.00 -13.08 12.15
C PHE A 320 -4.79 -12.96 11.20
N LYS A 321 -3.64 -13.52 11.57
CA LYS A 321 -2.45 -13.57 10.70
C LYS A 321 -2.69 -14.32 9.40
N LYS A 322 -3.53 -15.37 9.40
CA LYS A 322 -3.96 -16.05 8.17
C LYS A 322 -4.78 -15.12 7.27
N ILE A 323 -5.74 -14.37 7.83
CA ILE A 323 -6.53 -13.39 7.09
C ILE A 323 -5.63 -12.27 6.53
N GLN A 324 -4.71 -11.76 7.35
CA GLN A 324 -3.71 -10.80 6.88
C GLN A 324 -2.85 -11.37 5.75
N LYS A 325 -2.44 -12.64 5.82
CA LYS A 325 -1.67 -13.28 4.75
C LYS A 325 -2.46 -13.32 3.43
N LEU A 326 -3.75 -13.66 3.47
CA LEU A 326 -4.62 -13.63 2.29
C LEU A 326 -4.71 -12.24 1.66
N TRP A 327 -4.78 -11.19 2.48
CA TRP A 327 -4.74 -9.79 2.03
C TRP A 327 -3.40 -9.45 1.37
N HIS A 328 -2.29 -9.69 2.05
CA HIS A 328 -0.94 -9.37 1.53
C HIS A 328 -0.59 -10.12 0.24
N GLN A 329 -1.13 -11.33 0.05
CA GLN A 329 -0.89 -12.14 -1.14
C GLN A 329 -1.89 -11.86 -2.28
N HIS A 330 -2.83 -10.94 -2.08
CA HIS A 330 -3.94 -10.68 -3.01
C HIS A 330 -4.77 -11.94 -3.37
N SER A 331 -4.80 -12.92 -2.48
CA SER A 331 -5.45 -14.23 -2.71
C SER A 331 -6.93 -14.25 -2.35
N ILE A 332 -7.55 -13.12 -2.02
CA ILE A 332 -8.98 -13.08 -1.64
C ILE A 332 -9.87 -13.59 -2.76
N THR A 333 -9.64 -13.13 -3.99
CA THR A 333 -10.43 -13.54 -5.16
C THR A 333 -10.32 -15.04 -5.41
N GLU A 334 -9.12 -15.60 -5.20
CA GLU A 334 -8.88 -17.04 -5.28
C GLU A 334 -9.66 -17.80 -4.20
N GLN A 335 -9.62 -17.33 -2.95
CA GLN A 335 -10.39 -17.94 -1.85
C GLN A 335 -11.89 -17.86 -2.07
N ILE A 336 -12.40 -16.77 -2.66
CA ILE A 336 -13.80 -16.66 -3.07
C ILE A 336 -14.12 -17.71 -4.13
N GLY A 337 -13.27 -17.87 -5.15
CA GLY A 337 -13.42 -18.90 -6.19
C GLY A 337 -13.51 -20.31 -5.59
N HIS A 338 -12.53 -20.71 -4.78
CA HIS A 338 -12.52 -22.01 -4.10
C HIS A 338 -13.76 -22.23 -3.23
N ALA A 339 -14.21 -21.21 -2.50
CA ALA A 339 -15.40 -21.32 -1.66
C ALA A 339 -16.69 -21.47 -2.49
N GLN A 340 -16.82 -20.75 -3.61
CA GLN A 340 -17.97 -20.85 -4.51
C GLN A 340 -18.01 -22.19 -5.25
N GLU A 341 -16.86 -22.75 -5.60
CA GLU A 341 -16.76 -24.10 -6.17
C GLU A 341 -17.14 -25.18 -5.17
N ALA A 342 -16.65 -25.08 -3.92
CA ALA A 342 -16.98 -26.00 -2.85
C ALA A 342 -18.46 -25.90 -2.41
N ASN A 343 -19.06 -24.71 -2.51
CA ASN A 343 -20.44 -24.48 -2.13
C ASN A 343 -21.20 -23.67 -3.20
N GLN A 344 -21.83 -24.38 -4.12
CA GLN A 344 -22.61 -23.81 -5.23
C GLN A 344 -23.76 -22.91 -4.75
N THR A 345 -24.22 -23.02 -3.50
CA THR A 345 -25.26 -22.12 -2.96
C THR A 345 -24.77 -20.67 -2.86
N LEU A 346 -23.45 -20.43 -2.74
CA LEU A 346 -22.84 -19.10 -2.70
C LEU A 346 -22.88 -18.39 -4.06
N VAL A 347 -23.00 -19.14 -5.16
CA VAL A 347 -23.14 -18.57 -6.52
C VAL A 347 -24.53 -17.97 -6.73
N GLY A 348 -25.55 -18.51 -6.05
CA GLY A 348 -26.92 -17.99 -6.09
C GLY A 348 -27.18 -16.83 -5.12
N ILE A 349 -26.17 -16.37 -4.38
CA ILE A 349 -26.28 -15.20 -3.51
C ILE A 349 -26.08 -13.95 -4.37
N ASP A 350 -27.02 -13.02 -4.26
CA ASP A 350 -26.82 -11.67 -4.73
C ASP A 350 -25.86 -10.94 -3.79
N TRP A 351 -24.59 -10.84 -4.18
CA TRP A 351 -23.57 -10.15 -3.39
C TRP A 351 -23.62 -8.63 -3.54
N GLN A 352 -24.25 -8.11 -4.61
CA GLN A 352 -24.51 -6.67 -4.80
C GLN A 352 -25.50 -6.19 -3.74
N HIS A 353 -26.49 -7.05 -3.48
CA HIS A 353 -27.50 -6.87 -2.47
C HIS A 353 -27.48 -8.04 -1.49
N LEU A 354 -26.64 -7.96 -0.43
CA LEU A 354 -26.56 -8.97 0.65
C LEU A 354 -27.93 -9.25 1.37
N TYR A 355 -28.84 -9.99 0.73
CA TYR A 355 -30.19 -10.36 1.21
C TYR A 355 -30.11 -11.57 2.15
N LEU A 356 -29.52 -11.42 3.34
CA LEU A 356 -29.36 -12.56 4.27
C LEU A 356 -30.60 -12.87 5.12
N HIS A 357 -31.61 -11.98 5.16
CA HIS A 357 -32.80 -12.21 6.01
C HIS A 357 -33.68 -13.38 5.50
N TYR A 358 -33.52 -13.81 4.24
CA TYR A 358 -34.26 -14.92 3.64
C TYR A 358 -33.47 -16.23 3.49
N GLN A 359 -32.17 -16.26 3.81
CA GLN A 359 -31.32 -17.42 3.52
C GLN A 359 -30.93 -18.27 4.74
N LYS A 360 -31.28 -17.87 5.98
CA LYS A 360 -31.12 -18.73 7.18
C LYS A 360 -31.78 -20.12 7.03
N HIS A 361 -32.79 -20.26 6.17
CA HIS A 361 -33.45 -21.54 5.89
C HIS A 361 -32.88 -22.34 4.71
N LYS A 362 -32.05 -21.74 3.84
CA LYS A 362 -31.55 -22.38 2.61
C LYS A 362 -30.09 -22.84 2.67
N LEU A 363 -29.29 -22.27 3.57
CA LEU A 363 -27.84 -22.55 3.63
C LEU A 363 -27.44 -23.76 4.49
N GLY A 364 -28.39 -24.50 5.07
CA GLY A 364 -28.15 -25.85 5.59
C GLY A 364 -26.85 -26.05 6.38
N PHE A 365 -26.53 -25.12 7.29
CA PHE A 365 -25.46 -25.36 8.26
C PHE A 365 -26.06 -26.17 9.41
N LEU A 366 -25.80 -27.48 9.35
CA LEU A 366 -25.89 -28.39 10.51
C LEU A 366 -24.71 -28.12 11.44
#